data_AF-A0A1I2WI01-F1
#
_entry.id   AF-A0A1I2WI01-F1
#
_cell.length_a   1.000
_cell.length_b   1.000
_cell.length_c   1.000
_cell.angle_alpha   90.00
_cell.angle_beta   90.00
_cell.angle_gamma   90.00
#
_symmetry.space_group_name_H-M   'P 1'
#
loop_
_entity.id
_entity.type
_entity.pdbx_description
1 polymer ?
#
loop_
_entity_poly.entity_id
_entity_poly.type
_entity_poly.pdbx_seq_one_letter_code
_entity_poly.pdbx_strand_id
1 'polypeptide(L)'
;MIHHFRPGIRPFFTQFVSLFLYVSICFVLISCGEKEDPLPEDFVQVKGIQLIPSDSVFLFNSGEKMLRVTPQFIGAFGDEVYLDQIPSLQLLIDGKKSGNPARISTDRVGEYEVIGRIGKVSSRPLKIKVVDVDPNTYVSRIEVDMADSTHSPYAIAGKSQVDFEVRVLNYQGRPFPIQYQPDFKFYLNGVPQENLHRVLVTESGDLPFWAEVEDIKSEVKILRSRAIPDLSEIYYLPVVFHVVHRGEAGGTAENPGQASLRQLLDETNEALMGKPSAFRKSHNQLDPKFQFYPATTGPDGTPLEEEGINRIDAEKGVFPYRDEKTYAFLFEQMWNPREYVNIFVMNISGAGGYAFYPPGYDSSNPLTSFYGFVIDKRLSTKTMLHEIGHFLGLRHTFVNDTDLCEDGDRLPDTEFYNQDRKIFDEQMIQNCEGEFFYASNFMDYRPSARNSFTLDQVNKIRGTIQQANFLPVESSPVARIKPRPWKKGKFDPTVKPIK
;
A
#
# COMPACT_ATOMS: atom_id res chain seq x y z
N MET A 1 -67.63 61.35 -12.56
CA MET A 1 -66.96 61.67 -11.28
C MET A 1 -65.67 62.38 -11.66
N ILE A 2 -65.62 63.72 -11.69
CA ILE A 2 -65.48 64.63 -10.51
C ILE A 2 -64.15 64.29 -9.80
N HIS A 3 -63.11 65.10 -9.64
CA HIS A 3 -62.81 66.52 -9.87
C HIS A 3 -61.26 66.66 -9.91
N HIS A 4 -60.69 67.50 -10.78
CA HIS A 4 -59.96 68.76 -10.47
C HIS A 4 -58.73 68.64 -9.54
N PHE A 5 -57.56 69.23 -9.79
CA PHE A 5 -57.30 70.65 -10.08
C PHE A 5 -55.92 70.85 -10.78
N ARG A 6 -55.88 71.70 -11.82
CA ARG A 6 -54.71 72.54 -12.22
C ARG A 6 -54.73 73.83 -11.34
N PRO A 7 -54.02 74.97 -11.59
CA PRO A 7 -52.87 75.32 -12.48
C PRO A 7 -51.81 76.21 -11.78
N GLY A 8 -50.80 76.70 -12.51
CA GLY A 8 -50.02 77.89 -12.11
C GLY A 8 -48.71 78.05 -12.88
N ILE A 9 -48.70 78.58 -14.12
CA ILE A 9 -48.43 80.00 -14.48
C ILE A 9 -46.93 80.27 -14.79
N ARG A 10 -46.67 80.70 -16.04
CA ARG A 10 -45.42 81.26 -16.64
C ARG A 10 -45.13 82.68 -16.04
N PRO A 11 -44.24 83.58 -16.57
CA PRO A 11 -43.19 83.55 -17.63
C PRO A 11 -41.89 84.28 -17.19
N PHE A 12 -40.92 84.50 -18.10
CA PHE A 12 -40.10 85.73 -18.34
C PHE A 12 -38.85 85.32 -19.17
N PHE A 13 -38.69 85.68 -20.46
CA PHE A 13 -38.17 86.97 -20.99
C PHE A 13 -36.80 87.35 -20.34
N THR A 14 -35.66 87.64 -21.00
CA THR A 14 -35.38 88.10 -22.38
C THR A 14 -33.86 88.15 -22.64
N GLN A 15 -33.47 87.95 -23.91
CA GLN A 15 -32.43 88.61 -24.74
C GLN A 15 -31.22 89.35 -24.14
N PHE A 16 -30.04 89.12 -24.75
CA PHE A 16 -29.18 90.15 -25.40
C PHE A 16 -28.36 89.42 -26.51
N VAL A 17 -28.71 89.53 -27.80
CA VAL A 17 -28.34 90.53 -28.84
C VAL A 17 -26.96 90.30 -29.49
N SER A 18 -27.03 89.93 -30.78
CA SER A 18 -26.23 90.29 -31.98
C SER A 18 -24.71 90.52 -31.91
N LEU A 19 -23.97 89.96 -32.88
CA LEU A 19 -23.64 90.57 -34.20
C LEU A 19 -22.31 89.99 -34.78
N PHE A 20 -22.40 89.41 -35.98
CA PHE A 20 -21.45 89.45 -37.12
C PHE A 20 -19.97 88.96 -37.02
N LEU A 21 -19.71 87.95 -37.87
CA LEU A 21 -18.70 87.86 -38.96
C LEU A 21 -17.18 87.62 -38.68
N TYR A 22 -16.70 86.59 -39.40
CA TYR A 22 -15.35 86.27 -39.93
C TYR A 22 -14.19 86.07 -38.96
N VAL A 23 -13.56 84.89 -39.03
CA VAL A 23 -12.29 84.68 -39.77
C VAL A 23 -12.02 83.17 -39.89
N SER A 24 -11.72 82.73 -41.11
CA SER A 24 -11.17 81.41 -41.43
C SER A 24 -9.95 81.09 -40.59
N ILE A 25 -9.92 79.94 -39.90
CA ILE A 25 -8.66 79.32 -39.45
C ILE A 25 -8.68 77.84 -39.80
N CYS A 26 -7.61 77.44 -40.46
CA CYS A 26 -7.30 76.16 -41.06
C CYS A 26 -7.65 74.94 -40.18
N PHE A 27 -8.24 73.94 -40.83
CA PHE A 27 -8.14 72.55 -40.41
C PHE A 27 -6.66 72.14 -40.40
N VAL A 28 -6.07 72.01 -39.20
CA VAL A 28 -4.94 71.12 -38.97
C VAL A 28 -5.47 69.97 -38.13
N LEU A 29 -5.67 68.83 -38.80
CA LEU A 29 -5.82 67.54 -38.14
C LEU A 29 -4.51 67.24 -37.40
N ILE A 30 -4.44 67.62 -36.12
CA ILE A 30 -3.44 67.06 -35.20
C ILE A 30 -3.92 65.64 -34.89
N SER A 31 -3.46 64.69 -35.70
CA SER A 31 -3.36 63.30 -35.29
C SER A 31 -2.43 63.26 -34.09
N CYS A 32 -2.98 63.14 -32.88
CA CYS A 32 -2.22 62.73 -31.71
C CYS A 32 -1.71 61.30 -31.93
N GLY A 33 -0.58 61.16 -32.63
CA GLY A 33 0.24 59.97 -32.49
C GLY A 33 0.90 60.03 -31.12
N GLU A 34 0.65 59.03 -30.27
CA GLU A 34 1.45 58.82 -29.06
C GLU A 34 2.94 58.83 -29.47
N LYS A 35 3.75 59.72 -28.88
CA LYS A 35 5.19 59.71 -29.10
C LYS A 35 5.73 58.41 -28.50
N GLU A 36 6.19 57.49 -29.34
CA GLU A 36 7.01 56.36 -28.88
C GLU A 36 8.33 56.94 -28.34
N ASP A 37 8.74 56.48 -27.15
CA ASP A 37 10.07 56.83 -26.62
C ASP A 37 11.14 56.38 -27.62
N PRO A 38 12.20 57.18 -27.84
CA PRO A 38 13.29 56.78 -28.71
C PRO A 38 13.90 55.47 -28.20
N LEU A 39 14.02 54.49 -29.09
CA LEU A 39 14.59 53.19 -28.75
C LEU A 39 16.10 53.36 -28.45
N PRO A 40 16.63 52.68 -27.42
CA PRO A 40 18.06 52.59 -27.15
C PRO A 40 18.87 52.13 -28.37
N GLU A 41 20.12 52.59 -28.49
CA GLU A 41 20.98 52.26 -29.63
C GLU A 41 21.27 50.75 -29.75
N ASP A 42 21.38 50.05 -28.62
CA ASP A 42 21.58 48.61 -28.52
C ASP A 42 20.35 47.79 -28.97
N PHE A 43 19.15 48.39 -28.99
CA PHE A 43 17.92 47.72 -29.44
C PHE A 43 17.96 47.29 -30.92
N VAL A 44 18.85 47.88 -31.73
CA VAL A 44 19.04 47.49 -33.15
C VAL A 44 19.42 46.01 -33.32
N GLN A 45 19.97 45.39 -32.27
CA GLN A 45 20.38 43.99 -32.27
C GLN A 45 19.19 43.01 -32.08
N VAL A 46 18.04 43.51 -31.63
CA VAL A 46 16.84 42.71 -31.32
C VAL A 46 16.03 42.41 -32.58
N LYS A 47 15.94 41.13 -32.95
CA LYS A 47 15.11 40.64 -34.07
C LYS A 47 13.76 40.10 -33.59
N GLY A 48 13.67 39.63 -32.35
CA GLY A 48 12.45 39.07 -31.79
C GLY A 48 12.34 39.23 -30.28
N ILE A 49 11.13 39.05 -29.76
CA ILE A 49 10.82 39.07 -28.33
C ILE A 49 10.17 37.74 -27.97
N GLN A 50 10.58 37.14 -26.85
CA GLN A 50 9.87 36.04 -26.21
C GLN A 50 9.35 36.52 -24.87
N LEU A 51 8.05 36.36 -24.62
CA LEU A 51 7.46 36.68 -23.33
C LEU A 51 7.58 35.46 -22.41
N ILE A 52 8.13 35.68 -21.23
CA ILE A 52 8.22 34.67 -20.17
C ILE A 52 7.25 35.09 -19.05
N PRO A 53 6.10 34.42 -18.89
CA PRO A 53 5.17 34.76 -17.81
C PRO A 53 5.69 34.32 -16.44
N SER A 54 5.35 35.09 -15.40
CA SER A 54 5.41 34.58 -14.02
C SER A 54 4.28 33.58 -13.74
N ASP A 55 3.10 33.83 -14.31
CA ASP A 55 1.90 32.99 -14.17
C ASP A 55 1.28 32.75 -15.55
N SER A 56 1.04 31.49 -15.92
CA SER A 56 0.38 31.12 -17.19
C SER A 56 -1.11 30.77 -17.03
N VAL A 57 -1.60 30.67 -15.79
CA VAL A 57 -2.98 30.32 -15.45
C VAL A 57 -3.52 31.25 -14.37
N PHE A 58 -4.71 31.80 -14.57
CA PHE A 58 -5.44 32.66 -13.61
C PHE A 58 -6.79 32.03 -13.26
N LEU A 59 -7.28 32.28 -12.04
CA LEU A 59 -8.60 31.84 -11.59
C LEU A 59 -9.67 32.83 -12.07
N PHE A 60 -10.81 32.31 -12.50
CA PHE A 60 -12.03 33.09 -12.74
C PHE A 60 -12.46 33.75 -11.43
N ASN A 61 -12.48 35.07 -11.45
CA ASN A 61 -13.01 35.90 -10.38
C ASN A 61 -13.29 37.26 -11.01
N SER A 62 -14.42 37.86 -10.72
CA SER A 62 -14.77 39.11 -11.39
C SER A 62 -13.70 40.18 -11.10
N GLY A 63 -13.24 40.83 -12.17
CA GLY A 63 -12.20 41.85 -12.16
C GLY A 63 -10.96 41.47 -12.99
N GLU A 64 -9.84 42.09 -12.63
CA GLU A 64 -8.59 41.96 -13.36
C GLU A 64 -7.44 41.56 -12.43
N LYS A 65 -6.53 40.72 -12.93
CA LYS A 65 -5.30 40.34 -12.25
C LYS A 65 -4.09 40.91 -12.98
N MET A 66 -3.05 41.27 -12.21
CA MET A 66 -1.81 41.74 -12.83
C MET A 66 -1.15 40.60 -13.59
N LEU A 67 -0.86 40.85 -14.86
CA LEU A 67 -0.11 39.96 -15.72
C LEU A 67 1.36 40.37 -15.67
N ARG A 68 2.20 39.52 -15.09
CA ARG A 68 3.65 39.73 -15.05
C ARG A 68 4.30 38.89 -16.13
N VAL A 69 4.96 39.57 -17.06
CA VAL A 69 5.76 38.94 -18.10
C VAL A 69 7.11 39.64 -18.18
N THR A 70 8.16 38.86 -18.35
CA THR A 70 9.51 39.34 -18.59
C THR A 70 9.82 39.17 -20.08
N PRO A 71 10.22 40.22 -20.80
CA PRO A 71 10.69 40.07 -22.16
C PRO A 71 12.10 39.49 -22.18
N GLN A 72 12.29 38.47 -23.01
CA GLN A 72 13.60 37.99 -23.44
C GLN A 72 13.82 38.46 -24.89
N PHE A 73 14.97 39.07 -25.17
CA PHE A 73 15.28 39.61 -26.49
C PHE A 73 16.13 38.62 -27.28
N ILE A 74 15.77 38.42 -28.54
CA ILE A 74 16.39 37.43 -29.42
C ILE A 74 17.04 38.15 -30.59
N GLY A 75 18.34 37.90 -30.78
CA GLY A 75 19.18 38.44 -31.84
C GLY A 75 18.94 37.81 -33.19
N ALA A 76 19.69 38.27 -34.20
CA ALA A 76 19.48 37.86 -35.59
C ALA A 76 19.70 36.36 -35.83
N PHE A 77 20.55 35.74 -35.01
CA PHE A 77 20.98 34.36 -35.10
C PHE A 77 20.32 33.46 -34.04
N GLY A 78 19.36 33.98 -33.27
CA GLY A 78 18.64 33.22 -32.24
C GLY A 78 19.29 33.27 -30.84
N ASP A 79 20.38 34.02 -30.70
CA ASP A 79 21.08 34.32 -29.46
C ASP A 79 20.29 35.29 -28.56
N GLU A 80 20.47 35.21 -27.25
CA GLU A 80 19.86 36.13 -26.29
C GLU A 80 20.61 37.47 -26.28
N VAL A 81 19.87 38.57 -26.38
CA VAL A 81 20.41 39.94 -26.35
C VAL A 81 20.07 40.57 -25.00
N TYR A 82 21.08 41.12 -24.33
CA TYR A 82 20.90 41.90 -23.10
C TYR A 82 20.95 43.38 -23.43
N LEU A 83 19.98 44.13 -22.89
CA LEU A 83 19.89 45.57 -23.07
C LEU A 83 20.18 46.26 -21.73
N ASP A 84 20.95 47.34 -21.77
CA ASP A 84 21.27 48.12 -20.56
C ASP A 84 20.03 48.87 -20.04
N GLN A 85 19.13 49.24 -20.95
CA GLN A 85 17.84 49.84 -20.64
C GLN A 85 16.73 49.13 -21.42
N ILE A 86 15.80 48.51 -20.71
CA ILE A 86 14.65 47.85 -21.32
C ILE A 86 13.65 48.93 -21.75
N PRO A 87 13.34 49.05 -23.06
CA PRO A 87 12.34 50.01 -23.54
C PRO A 87 10.93 49.66 -23.03
N SER A 88 10.03 50.64 -23.09
CA SER A 88 8.62 50.46 -22.72
C SER A 88 7.94 49.34 -23.52
N LEU A 89 7.75 48.18 -22.89
CA LEU A 89 7.05 47.02 -23.46
C LEU A 89 5.53 47.25 -23.43
N GLN A 90 4.92 47.30 -24.60
CA GLN A 90 3.47 47.32 -24.75
C GLN A 90 2.93 45.90 -24.85
N LEU A 91 2.02 45.51 -23.95
CA LEU A 91 1.31 44.23 -24.08
C LEU A 91 -0.04 44.42 -24.77
N LEU A 92 -0.36 43.50 -25.68
CA LEU A 92 -1.67 43.34 -26.29
C LEU A 92 -2.28 42.03 -25.79
N ILE A 93 -3.49 42.08 -25.25
CA ILE A 93 -4.25 40.91 -24.80
C ILE A 93 -5.47 40.77 -25.72
N ASP A 94 -5.59 39.65 -26.42
CA ASP A 94 -6.57 39.43 -27.49
C ASP A 94 -6.60 40.60 -28.50
N GLY A 95 -5.42 41.11 -28.84
CA GLY A 95 -5.24 42.24 -29.77
C GLY A 95 -5.54 43.63 -29.20
N LYS A 96 -5.92 43.77 -27.93
CA LYS A 96 -6.19 45.08 -27.27
C LYS A 96 -5.01 45.50 -26.40
N LYS A 97 -4.61 46.78 -26.49
CA LYS A 97 -3.55 47.38 -25.63
C LYS A 97 -3.94 47.25 -24.16
N SER A 98 -3.10 46.58 -23.38
CA SER A 98 -3.23 46.49 -21.92
C SER A 98 -2.65 47.74 -21.25
N GLY A 99 -3.13 48.07 -20.04
CA GLY A 99 -2.57 49.13 -19.20
C GLY A 99 -1.14 48.83 -18.71
N ASN A 100 -0.54 49.78 -17.99
CA ASN A 100 0.74 49.62 -17.30
C ASN A 100 0.55 49.87 -15.78
N PRO A 101 0.72 48.87 -14.89
CA PRO A 101 1.09 47.48 -15.18
C PRO A 101 0.01 46.72 -15.94
N ALA A 102 0.41 45.71 -16.70
CA ALA A 102 -0.51 44.94 -17.51
C ALA A 102 -1.48 44.12 -16.66
N ARG A 103 -2.72 44.02 -17.14
CA ARG A 103 -3.81 43.35 -16.45
C ARG A 103 -4.60 42.48 -17.40
N ILE A 104 -4.89 41.26 -16.98
CA ILE A 104 -5.76 40.33 -17.68
C ILE A 104 -7.12 40.29 -16.99
N SER A 105 -8.21 40.36 -17.77
CA SER A 105 -9.55 40.15 -17.23
C SER A 105 -9.70 38.68 -16.82
N THR A 106 -10.20 38.47 -15.62
CA THR A 106 -10.58 37.16 -15.09
C THR A 106 -12.09 36.96 -15.09
N ASP A 107 -12.84 37.81 -15.81
CA ASP A 107 -14.30 37.78 -15.96
C ASP A 107 -14.80 36.81 -17.05
N ARG A 108 -13.89 36.22 -17.83
CA ARG A 108 -14.22 35.24 -18.87
C ARG A 108 -13.26 34.06 -18.80
N VAL A 109 -13.82 32.87 -18.66
CA VAL A 109 -13.12 31.60 -18.80
C VAL A 109 -12.63 31.42 -20.24
N GLY A 110 -11.40 30.96 -20.41
CA GLY A 110 -10.85 30.65 -21.73
C GLY A 110 -9.36 30.98 -21.86
N GLU A 111 -8.84 30.80 -23.07
CA GLU A 111 -7.48 31.22 -23.41
C GLU A 111 -7.47 32.67 -23.89
N TYR A 112 -6.43 33.40 -23.51
CA TYR A 112 -6.12 34.75 -23.91
C TYR A 112 -4.78 34.75 -24.62
N GLU A 113 -4.70 35.45 -25.74
CA GLU A 113 -3.47 35.60 -26.49
C GLU A 113 -2.77 36.90 -26.09
N VAL A 114 -1.53 36.79 -25.59
CA VAL A 114 -0.71 37.92 -25.15
C VAL A 114 0.46 38.12 -26.11
N ILE A 115 0.56 39.32 -26.67
CA ILE A 115 1.65 39.73 -27.57
C ILE A 115 2.35 40.94 -26.97
N GLY A 116 3.68 40.88 -26.84
CA GLY A 116 4.51 41.99 -26.42
C GLY A 116 5.07 42.74 -27.61
N ARG A 117 5.07 44.07 -27.56
CA ARG A 117 5.52 44.93 -28.66
C ARG A 117 6.42 46.04 -28.14
N ILE A 118 7.54 46.23 -28.83
CA ILE A 118 8.45 47.36 -28.66
C ILE A 118 8.74 47.93 -30.05
N GLY A 119 8.28 49.15 -30.33
CA GLY A 119 8.30 49.75 -31.67
C GLY A 119 7.66 48.85 -32.73
N LYS A 120 8.45 48.37 -33.69
CA LYS A 120 8.00 47.48 -34.78
C LYS A 120 8.22 45.98 -34.50
N VAL A 121 8.89 45.63 -33.40
CA VAL A 121 9.16 44.22 -33.06
C VAL A 121 8.03 43.71 -32.17
N SER A 122 7.48 42.54 -32.51
CA SER A 122 6.45 41.86 -31.73
C SER A 122 6.92 40.49 -31.28
N SER A 123 6.45 40.06 -30.12
CA SER A 123 6.72 38.72 -29.61
C SER A 123 5.93 37.66 -30.36
N ARG A 124 6.35 36.41 -30.18
CA ARG A 124 5.43 35.29 -30.45
C ARG A 124 4.23 35.38 -29.49
N PRO A 125 3.04 34.90 -29.92
CA PRO A 125 1.88 34.83 -29.04
C PRO A 125 2.15 33.95 -27.81
N LEU A 126 1.85 34.48 -26.63
CA LEU A 126 1.86 33.76 -25.36
C LEU A 126 0.42 33.45 -24.96
N LYS A 127 0.09 32.17 -24.74
CA LYS A 127 -1.23 31.77 -24.26
C LYS A 127 -1.30 31.85 -22.73
N ILE A 128 -2.29 32.59 -22.22
CA ILE A 128 -2.65 32.65 -20.80
C ILE A 128 -4.05 32.08 -20.63
N LYS A 129 -4.25 31.19 -19.65
CA LYS A 129 -5.56 30.55 -19.44
C LYS A 129 -6.26 31.12 -18.21
N VAL A 130 -7.51 31.57 -18.36
CA VAL A 130 -8.40 31.82 -17.21
C VAL A 130 -9.32 30.61 -17.09
N VAL A 131 -9.31 29.98 -15.93
CA VAL A 131 -10.12 28.79 -15.65
C VAL A 131 -11.13 29.13 -14.57
N ASP A 132 -12.37 28.68 -14.72
CA ASP A 132 -13.31 28.67 -13.59
C ASP A 132 -12.93 27.52 -12.67
N VAL A 133 -12.45 27.88 -11.50
CA VAL A 133 -11.94 26.94 -10.51
C VAL A 133 -12.77 27.14 -9.27
N ASP A 134 -14.06 26.82 -9.35
CA ASP A 134 -14.86 26.69 -8.16
C ASP A 134 -14.22 25.56 -7.31
N PRO A 135 -13.76 25.85 -6.08
CA PRO A 135 -13.21 24.84 -5.17
C PRO A 135 -14.12 23.64 -4.95
N ASN A 136 -15.42 23.79 -5.22
CA ASN A 136 -16.44 22.76 -5.03
C ASN A 136 -16.79 21.99 -6.31
N THR A 137 -16.26 22.36 -7.48
CA THR A 137 -16.56 21.62 -8.73
C THR A 137 -15.33 21.29 -9.57
N TYR A 138 -14.22 22.03 -9.44
CA TYR A 138 -13.03 21.77 -10.26
C TYR A 138 -12.19 20.61 -9.72
N VAL A 139 -12.26 19.48 -10.40
CA VAL A 139 -11.40 18.31 -10.17
C VAL A 139 -10.04 18.55 -10.82
N SER A 140 -8.96 18.47 -10.04
CA SER A 140 -7.59 18.62 -10.55
C SER A 140 -6.95 17.29 -10.89
N ARG A 141 -7.17 16.28 -10.04
CA ARG A 141 -6.72 14.90 -10.24
C ARG A 141 -7.58 13.94 -9.43
N ILE A 142 -7.51 12.68 -9.79
CA ILE A 142 -8.15 11.57 -9.10
C ILE A 142 -7.02 10.61 -8.73
N GLU A 143 -6.98 10.18 -7.48
CA GLU A 143 -6.07 9.14 -6.99
C GLU A 143 -6.89 7.90 -6.67
N VAL A 144 -6.38 6.73 -7.03
CA VAL A 144 -7.01 5.44 -6.71
C VAL A 144 -6.07 4.59 -5.87
N ASP A 145 -6.62 3.83 -4.93
CA ASP A 145 -5.82 2.89 -4.14
C ASP A 145 -6.60 1.67 -3.66
N MET A 146 -5.89 0.71 -3.10
CA MET A 146 -6.48 -0.29 -2.22
C MET A 146 -6.76 0.37 -0.86
N ALA A 147 -7.92 0.13 -0.26
CA ALA A 147 -8.20 0.68 1.07
C ALA A 147 -7.36 0.00 2.15
N ASP A 148 -7.20 0.64 3.32
CA ASP A 148 -6.50 0.11 4.52
C ASP A 148 -6.95 -1.30 4.93
N SER A 149 -8.17 -1.68 4.52
CA SER A 149 -8.69 -3.00 4.82
C SER A 149 -8.01 -4.14 4.03
N THR A 150 -7.46 -3.80 2.86
CA THR A 150 -6.88 -4.71 1.87
C THR A 150 -5.38 -4.47 1.75
N HIS A 151 -4.96 -3.26 1.39
CA HIS A 151 -3.57 -2.76 1.25
C HIS A 151 -2.66 -3.51 0.26
N SER A 152 -2.76 -4.84 0.18
CA SER A 152 -1.95 -5.67 -0.70
C SER A 152 -2.46 -5.63 -2.16
N PRO A 153 -1.58 -5.48 -3.16
CA PRO A 153 -1.95 -5.47 -4.58
C PRO A 153 -2.14 -6.90 -5.13
N TYR A 154 -2.45 -7.88 -4.29
CA TYR A 154 -2.66 -9.27 -4.66
C TYR A 154 -4.07 -9.73 -4.31
N ALA A 155 -4.61 -10.64 -5.12
CA ALA A 155 -5.90 -11.27 -4.88
C ALA A 155 -5.89 -12.74 -5.29
N ILE A 156 -6.95 -13.43 -4.90
CA ILE A 156 -7.26 -14.81 -5.27
C ILE A 156 -8.58 -14.83 -6.03
N ALA A 157 -8.54 -15.25 -7.29
CA ALA A 157 -9.70 -15.35 -8.16
C ALA A 157 -10.77 -16.28 -7.56
N GLY A 158 -12.01 -15.80 -7.53
CA GLY A 158 -13.18 -16.48 -6.97
C GLY A 158 -13.24 -16.48 -5.43
N LYS A 159 -12.31 -15.82 -4.74
CA LYS A 159 -12.22 -15.86 -3.27
C LYS A 159 -12.01 -14.51 -2.61
N SER A 160 -11.04 -13.73 -3.08
CA SER A 160 -10.70 -12.46 -2.43
C SER A 160 -11.82 -11.44 -2.62
N GLN A 161 -12.15 -10.78 -1.52
CA GLN A 161 -12.96 -9.58 -1.51
C GLN A 161 -12.04 -8.42 -1.14
N VAL A 162 -11.96 -7.44 -2.03
CA VAL A 162 -11.05 -6.31 -1.90
C VAL A 162 -11.83 -5.01 -1.76
N ASP A 163 -11.26 -4.09 -1.01
CA ASP A 163 -11.78 -2.74 -0.87
C ASP A 163 -10.88 -1.76 -1.61
N PHE A 164 -11.48 -0.84 -2.34
CA PHE A 164 -10.79 0.24 -3.04
C PHE A 164 -11.11 1.60 -2.41
N GLU A 165 -10.19 2.55 -2.57
CA GLU A 165 -10.37 3.95 -2.22
C GLU A 165 -10.21 4.82 -3.47
N VAL A 166 -11.04 5.87 -3.58
CA VAL A 166 -10.92 6.90 -4.61
C VAL A 166 -10.88 8.26 -3.93
N ARG A 167 -9.84 9.03 -4.20
CA ARG A 167 -9.72 10.42 -3.73
C ARG A 167 -9.80 11.35 -4.91
N VAL A 168 -10.92 12.07 -5.01
CA VAL A 168 -11.09 13.15 -5.98
C VAL A 168 -10.54 14.43 -5.34
N LEU A 169 -9.57 15.07 -5.99
CA LEU A 169 -8.85 16.20 -5.43
C LEU A 169 -9.18 17.49 -6.18
N ASN A 170 -9.39 18.57 -5.43
CA ASN A 170 -9.63 19.90 -5.98
C ASN A 170 -8.33 20.57 -6.45
N TYR A 171 -8.40 21.79 -6.97
CA TYR A 171 -7.23 22.54 -7.45
C TYR A 171 -6.13 22.81 -6.41
N GLN A 172 -6.46 22.71 -5.11
CA GLN A 172 -5.50 22.85 -4.02
C GLN A 172 -4.84 21.52 -3.65
N GLY A 173 -5.17 20.43 -4.36
CA GLY A 173 -4.71 19.08 -4.05
C GLY A 173 -5.36 18.48 -2.81
N ARG A 174 -6.52 18.98 -2.40
CA ARG A 174 -7.26 18.50 -1.22
C ARG A 174 -8.50 17.68 -1.63
N PRO A 175 -8.89 16.65 -0.88
CA PRO A 175 -10.15 15.95 -1.12
C PRO A 175 -11.34 16.90 -1.07
N PHE A 176 -12.33 16.66 -1.94
CA PHE A 176 -13.59 17.39 -1.87
C PHE A 176 -14.30 17.13 -0.54
N PRO A 177 -14.97 18.13 0.06
CA PRO A 177 -15.91 17.89 1.15
C PRO A 177 -17.02 16.93 0.70
N ILE A 178 -17.49 16.05 1.59
CA ILE A 178 -18.49 15.01 1.30
C ILE A 178 -19.72 15.57 0.55
N GLN A 179 -20.18 16.76 0.93
CA GLN A 179 -21.35 17.42 0.33
C GLN A 179 -21.15 17.93 -1.10
N TYR A 180 -19.89 18.01 -1.56
CA TYR A 180 -19.50 18.47 -2.90
C TYR A 180 -18.66 17.42 -3.62
N GLN A 181 -18.69 16.17 -3.15
CA GLN A 181 -17.90 15.11 -3.76
C GLN A 181 -18.45 14.83 -5.15
N PRO A 182 -17.64 15.02 -6.22
CA PRO A 182 -18.11 14.75 -7.57
C PRO A 182 -18.42 13.27 -7.74
N ASP A 183 -19.46 12.97 -8.52
CA ASP A 183 -19.76 11.61 -8.94
C ASP A 183 -18.58 11.08 -9.78
N PHE A 184 -18.07 9.92 -9.41
CA PHE A 184 -17.02 9.23 -10.16
C PHE A 184 -17.48 7.85 -10.59
N LYS A 185 -16.87 7.34 -11.66
CA LYS A 185 -17.01 5.94 -12.07
C LYS A 185 -15.71 5.22 -11.76
N PHE A 186 -15.79 4.10 -11.08
CA PHE A 186 -14.66 3.22 -10.82
C PHE A 186 -14.74 1.99 -11.72
N TYR A 187 -13.61 1.58 -12.27
CA TYR A 187 -13.49 0.44 -13.15
C TYR A 187 -12.48 -0.55 -12.60
N LEU A 188 -12.83 -1.83 -12.62
CA LEU A 188 -11.92 -2.96 -12.39
C LEU A 188 -11.94 -3.84 -13.63
N ASN A 189 -10.78 -4.01 -14.25
CA ASN A 189 -10.62 -4.73 -15.52
C ASN A 189 -11.59 -4.23 -16.62
N GLY A 190 -11.84 -2.92 -16.67
CA GLY A 190 -12.80 -2.30 -17.60
C GLY A 190 -14.28 -2.51 -17.25
N VAL A 191 -14.59 -3.24 -16.18
CA VAL A 191 -15.97 -3.42 -15.69
C VAL A 191 -16.27 -2.35 -14.63
N PRO A 192 -17.31 -1.53 -14.82
CA PRO A 192 -17.70 -0.53 -13.83
C PRO A 192 -18.16 -1.19 -12.53
N GLN A 193 -17.72 -0.67 -11.39
CA GLN A 193 -18.09 -1.15 -10.06
C GLN A 193 -19.07 -0.17 -9.41
N GLU A 194 -20.21 -0.69 -8.92
CA GLU A 194 -21.22 0.12 -8.22
C GLU A 194 -20.86 0.39 -6.76
N ASN A 195 -19.98 -0.43 -6.19
CA ASN A 195 -19.51 -0.33 -4.81
C ASN A 195 -18.02 -0.64 -4.77
N LEU A 196 -17.29 0.05 -3.89
CA LEU A 196 -15.85 -0.12 -3.70
C LEU A 196 -15.50 -1.04 -2.52
N HIS A 197 -16.48 -1.40 -1.69
CA HIS A 197 -16.28 -2.28 -0.53
C HIS A 197 -16.64 -3.73 -0.86
N ARG A 198 -15.75 -4.66 -0.54
CA ARG A 198 -15.86 -6.11 -0.70
C ARG A 198 -16.14 -6.54 -2.14
N VAL A 199 -15.46 -5.89 -3.09
CA VAL A 199 -15.50 -6.24 -4.50
C VAL A 199 -14.93 -7.65 -4.65
N LEU A 200 -15.75 -8.59 -5.14
CA LEU A 200 -15.32 -9.96 -5.37
C LEU A 200 -14.45 -10.01 -6.63
N VAL A 201 -13.22 -10.48 -6.46
CA VAL A 201 -12.31 -10.72 -7.58
C VAL A 201 -12.61 -12.08 -8.18
N THR A 202 -13.10 -12.13 -9.41
CA THR A 202 -13.55 -13.38 -10.06
C THR A 202 -12.55 -13.97 -11.04
N GLU A 203 -11.72 -13.14 -11.65
CA GLU A 203 -10.76 -13.53 -12.69
C GLU A 203 -9.32 -13.51 -12.17
N SER A 204 -8.47 -14.36 -12.73
CA SER A 204 -7.02 -14.32 -12.50
C SER A 204 -6.32 -13.52 -13.60
N GLY A 205 -5.23 -12.85 -13.25
CA GLY A 205 -4.42 -12.02 -14.13
C GLY A 205 -4.12 -10.67 -13.50
N ASP A 206 -3.45 -9.82 -14.27
CA ASP A 206 -3.25 -8.43 -13.93
C ASP A 206 -4.53 -7.66 -14.26
N LEU A 207 -5.24 -7.23 -13.22
CA LEU A 207 -6.53 -6.55 -13.34
C LEU A 207 -6.32 -5.04 -13.17
N PRO A 208 -6.31 -4.25 -14.25
CA PRO A 208 -6.16 -2.80 -14.14
C PRO A 208 -7.38 -2.17 -13.50
N PHE A 209 -7.18 -1.20 -12.62
CA PHE A 209 -8.24 -0.40 -12.04
C PHE A 209 -7.93 1.09 -12.07
N TRP A 210 -8.98 1.89 -12.22
CA TRP A 210 -8.90 3.35 -12.32
C TRP A 210 -10.27 3.97 -12.03
N ALA A 211 -10.29 5.29 -11.83
CA ALA A 211 -11.50 6.07 -11.69
C ALA A 211 -11.55 7.22 -12.71
N GLU A 212 -12.77 7.63 -13.06
CA GLU A 212 -13.04 8.70 -14.01
C GLU A 212 -14.09 9.66 -13.44
N VAL A 213 -13.84 10.97 -13.59
CA VAL A 213 -14.82 12.05 -13.39
C VAL A 213 -14.84 12.86 -14.68
N GLU A 214 -15.94 12.80 -15.42
CA GLU A 214 -16.07 13.38 -16.75
C GLU A 214 -14.90 12.97 -17.67
N ASP A 215 -14.08 13.93 -18.12
CA ASP A 215 -12.93 13.70 -19.01
C ASP A 215 -11.61 13.45 -18.25
N ILE A 216 -11.64 13.49 -16.91
CA ILE A 216 -10.46 13.30 -16.06
C ILE A 216 -10.39 11.84 -15.63
N LYS A 217 -9.24 11.22 -15.88
CA LYS A 217 -8.94 9.84 -15.53
C LYS A 217 -7.78 9.79 -14.53
N SER A 218 -7.89 8.94 -13.51
CA SER A 218 -6.80 8.66 -12.58
C SER A 218 -5.63 7.94 -13.26
N GLU A 219 -4.55 7.74 -12.52
CA GLU A 219 -3.60 6.66 -12.82
C GLU A 219 -4.30 5.31 -12.90
N VAL A 220 -3.70 4.38 -13.65
CA VAL A 220 -4.11 2.98 -13.68
C VAL A 220 -3.21 2.20 -12.75
N LYS A 221 -3.79 1.57 -11.73
CA LYS A 221 -3.09 0.63 -10.85
C LYS A 221 -3.47 -0.81 -11.21
N ILE A 222 -2.65 -1.77 -10.78
CA ILE A 222 -2.82 -3.19 -11.13
C ILE A 222 -3.08 -4.00 -9.86
N LEU A 223 -4.19 -4.73 -9.84
CA LEU A 223 -4.45 -5.78 -8.88
C LEU A 223 -4.03 -7.14 -9.48
N ARG A 224 -3.05 -7.81 -8.87
CA ARG A 224 -2.54 -9.10 -9.33
C ARG A 224 -3.36 -10.24 -8.75
N SER A 225 -4.34 -10.71 -9.51
CA SER A 225 -5.20 -11.81 -9.10
C SER A 225 -4.63 -13.16 -9.53
N ARG A 226 -4.54 -14.11 -8.62
CA ARG A 226 -3.98 -15.45 -8.85
C ARG A 226 -5.06 -16.52 -8.76
N ALA A 227 -4.94 -17.58 -9.54
CA ALA A 227 -5.82 -18.72 -9.43
C ALA A 227 -5.59 -19.46 -8.10
N ILE A 228 -6.63 -20.10 -7.57
CA ILE A 228 -6.49 -21.00 -6.42
C ILE A 228 -5.71 -22.24 -6.90
N PRO A 229 -4.60 -22.62 -6.23
CA PRO A 229 -3.88 -23.85 -6.54
C PRO A 229 -4.75 -25.08 -6.25
N ASP A 230 -4.39 -26.25 -6.79
CA ASP A 230 -5.09 -27.48 -6.42
C ASP A 230 -4.80 -27.84 -4.95
N LEU A 231 -5.84 -27.71 -4.12
CA LEU A 231 -5.84 -28.01 -2.70
C LEU A 231 -6.78 -29.17 -2.35
N SER A 232 -7.11 -30.02 -3.32
CA SER A 232 -7.98 -31.18 -3.12
C SER A 232 -7.37 -32.22 -2.17
N GLU A 233 -6.05 -32.38 -2.20
CA GLU A 233 -5.33 -33.29 -1.31
C GLU A 233 -5.12 -32.68 0.08
N ILE A 234 -5.59 -33.42 1.10
CA ILE A 234 -5.34 -33.15 2.52
C ILE A 234 -4.18 -34.02 2.99
N TYR A 235 -3.13 -33.40 3.53
CA TYR A 235 -2.00 -34.12 4.14
C TYR A 235 -2.27 -34.45 5.60
N TYR A 236 -1.87 -35.65 6.03
CA TYR A 236 -1.98 -36.09 7.41
C TYR A 236 -0.60 -36.31 8.01
N LEU A 237 -0.35 -35.73 9.18
CA LEU A 237 0.95 -35.71 9.85
C LEU A 237 0.81 -36.28 11.28
N PRO A 238 1.41 -37.42 11.62
CA PRO A 238 1.44 -37.95 12.99
C PRO A 238 2.24 -37.03 13.91
N VAL A 239 1.67 -36.65 15.05
CA VAL A 239 2.34 -35.85 16.08
C VAL A 239 2.66 -36.66 17.32
N VAL A 240 3.77 -36.31 17.94
CA VAL A 240 4.09 -36.69 19.32
C VAL A 240 4.40 -35.42 20.12
N PHE A 241 3.67 -35.24 21.22
CA PHE A 241 3.97 -34.26 22.25
C PHE A 241 4.97 -34.86 23.24
N HIS A 242 6.21 -34.38 23.20
CA HIS A 242 7.20 -34.66 24.22
C HIS A 242 6.98 -33.71 25.41
N VAL A 243 6.27 -34.20 26.43
CA VAL A 243 5.94 -33.44 27.64
C VAL A 243 7.09 -33.57 28.63
N VAL A 244 7.82 -32.48 28.88
CA VAL A 244 8.98 -32.47 29.77
C VAL A 244 8.58 -31.91 31.13
N HIS A 245 8.70 -32.74 32.17
CA HIS A 245 8.31 -32.45 33.54
C HIS A 245 9.38 -32.89 34.53
N ARG A 246 9.17 -32.68 35.84
CA ARG A 246 10.04 -33.14 36.94
C ARG A 246 9.33 -34.06 37.94
N GLY A 247 8.34 -34.80 37.46
CA GLY A 247 7.55 -35.75 38.26
C GLY A 247 6.33 -35.12 38.92
N GLU A 248 5.97 -33.88 38.54
CA GLU A 248 4.69 -33.30 38.94
C GLU A 248 3.51 -34.17 38.45
N ALA A 249 2.40 -34.16 39.19
CA ALA A 249 1.20 -34.90 38.77
C ALA A 249 0.67 -34.42 37.42
N GLY A 250 0.02 -35.33 36.69
CA GLY A 250 -0.66 -35.01 35.44
C GLY A 250 -1.76 -33.96 35.65
N GLY A 251 -1.92 -33.06 34.67
CA GLY A 251 -2.86 -31.93 34.72
C GLY A 251 -2.25 -30.63 35.25
N THR A 252 -0.97 -30.62 35.60
CA THR A 252 -0.25 -29.38 35.95
C THR A 252 0.23 -28.65 34.70
N ALA A 253 0.69 -27.40 34.84
CA ALA A 253 1.22 -26.64 33.70
C ALA A 253 2.44 -27.33 33.06
N GLU A 254 3.37 -27.87 33.87
CA GLU A 254 4.58 -28.55 33.38
C GLU A 254 4.32 -30.00 32.97
N ASN A 255 3.22 -30.61 33.46
CA ASN A 255 2.80 -31.95 33.07
C ASN A 255 1.32 -31.95 32.64
N PRO A 256 0.95 -31.29 31.52
CA PRO A 256 -0.44 -31.17 31.09
C PRO A 256 -1.06 -32.54 30.82
N GLY A 257 -2.35 -32.65 31.13
CA GLY A 257 -3.12 -33.86 30.89
C GLY A 257 -3.44 -34.05 29.40
N GLN A 258 -3.73 -35.29 29.00
CA GLN A 258 -4.05 -35.64 27.61
C GLN A 258 -5.15 -34.75 27.02
N ALA A 259 -6.22 -34.47 27.77
CA ALA A 259 -7.33 -33.65 27.30
C ALA A 259 -6.91 -32.26 26.83
N SER A 260 -5.99 -31.60 27.56
CA SER A 260 -5.50 -30.25 27.18
C SER A 260 -4.66 -30.30 25.90
N LEU A 261 -3.83 -31.33 25.73
CA LEU A 261 -3.02 -31.50 24.53
C LEU A 261 -3.88 -31.87 23.31
N ARG A 262 -4.93 -32.69 23.50
CA ARG A 262 -5.91 -32.97 22.45
C ARG A 262 -6.69 -31.73 22.04
N GLN A 263 -7.18 -30.96 23.01
CA GLN A 263 -7.85 -29.69 22.72
C GLN A 263 -6.94 -28.73 21.93
N LEU A 264 -5.68 -28.59 22.33
CA LEU A 264 -4.71 -27.76 21.59
C LEU A 264 -4.53 -28.24 20.14
N LEU A 265 -4.44 -29.56 19.93
CA LEU A 265 -4.32 -30.16 18.60
C LEU A 265 -5.57 -29.93 17.75
N ASP A 266 -6.76 -30.10 18.34
CA ASP A 266 -8.05 -29.92 17.67
C ASP A 266 -8.23 -28.44 17.25
N GLU A 267 -7.98 -27.49 18.17
CA GLU A 267 -8.06 -26.06 17.85
C GLU A 267 -7.06 -25.65 16.75
N THR A 268 -5.88 -26.25 16.75
CA THR A 268 -4.86 -26.05 15.71
C THR A 268 -5.36 -26.57 14.36
N ASN A 269 -5.87 -27.80 14.31
CA ASN A 269 -6.44 -28.39 13.10
C ASN A 269 -7.63 -27.58 12.57
N GLU A 270 -8.54 -27.15 13.44
CA GLU A 270 -9.66 -26.30 13.04
C GLU A 270 -9.17 -24.99 12.40
N ALA A 271 -8.17 -24.33 13.00
CA ALA A 271 -7.59 -23.10 12.45
C ALA A 271 -6.95 -23.30 11.07
N LEU A 272 -6.25 -24.43 10.86
CA LEU A 272 -5.64 -24.82 9.57
C LEU A 272 -6.68 -25.29 8.52
N MET A 273 -7.91 -25.55 8.95
CA MET A 273 -9.01 -26.07 8.11
C MET A 273 -10.16 -25.07 7.93
N GLY A 274 -9.92 -23.80 8.22
CA GLY A 274 -10.85 -22.73 7.87
C GLY A 274 -11.80 -22.29 8.98
N LYS A 275 -11.47 -22.55 10.27
CA LYS A 275 -12.25 -22.01 11.40
C LYS A 275 -12.44 -20.49 11.24
N PRO A 276 -13.67 -19.98 11.39
CA PRO A 276 -13.93 -18.54 11.46
C PRO A 276 -13.15 -17.88 12.59
N SER A 277 -12.79 -16.61 12.41
CA SER A 277 -12.12 -15.79 13.43
C SER A 277 -13.01 -14.61 13.80
N ALA A 278 -12.92 -14.16 15.06
CA ALA A 278 -13.63 -12.97 15.53
C ALA A 278 -13.13 -11.69 14.82
N PHE A 279 -11.84 -11.67 14.46
CA PHE A 279 -11.25 -10.60 13.66
C PHE A 279 -11.16 -11.04 12.20
N ARG A 280 -11.18 -10.07 11.27
CA ARG A 280 -11.05 -10.38 9.84
C ARG A 280 -9.71 -11.07 9.54
N LYS A 281 -9.73 -12.00 8.57
CA LYS A 281 -8.52 -12.62 8.02
C LYS A 281 -7.97 -11.76 6.88
N SER A 282 -6.76 -12.04 6.43
CA SER A 282 -6.26 -11.48 5.17
C SER A 282 -7.23 -11.78 4.01
N HIS A 283 -7.41 -10.83 3.09
CA HIS A 283 -8.17 -11.07 1.85
C HIS A 283 -7.47 -12.08 0.93
N ASN A 284 -6.15 -12.27 1.11
CA ASN A 284 -5.34 -13.31 0.47
C ASN A 284 -5.28 -14.60 1.29
N GLN A 285 -6.15 -14.80 2.28
CA GLN A 285 -6.08 -15.99 3.12
C GLN A 285 -6.42 -17.27 2.36
N LEU A 286 -5.69 -18.34 2.65
CA LEU A 286 -5.99 -19.68 2.17
C LEU A 286 -5.71 -20.71 3.26
N ASP A 287 -6.52 -21.77 3.29
CA ASP A 287 -6.29 -22.89 4.20
C ASP A 287 -5.21 -23.79 3.59
N PRO A 288 -4.17 -24.19 4.32
CA PRO A 288 -3.11 -25.03 3.77
C PRO A 288 -3.54 -26.49 3.53
N LYS A 289 -4.71 -26.90 4.05
CA LYS A 289 -5.31 -28.24 3.90
C LYS A 289 -4.35 -29.37 4.33
N PHE A 290 -3.94 -29.33 5.59
CA PHE A 290 -3.30 -30.46 6.26
C PHE A 290 -3.81 -30.57 7.70
N GLN A 291 -3.69 -31.75 8.28
CA GLN A 291 -4.14 -32.06 9.63
C GLN A 291 -3.09 -32.87 10.37
N PHE A 292 -2.94 -32.56 11.65
CA PHE A 292 -2.19 -33.38 12.56
C PHE A 292 -3.09 -34.43 13.20
N TYR A 293 -2.53 -35.60 13.49
CA TYR A 293 -3.21 -36.62 14.27
C TYR A 293 -2.27 -37.22 15.31
N PRO A 294 -2.77 -37.62 16.49
CA PRO A 294 -1.95 -38.21 17.54
C PRO A 294 -1.33 -39.54 17.08
N ALA A 295 -0.03 -39.69 17.25
CA ALA A 295 0.62 -40.98 17.02
C ALA A 295 0.05 -42.07 17.93
N THR A 296 -0.29 -43.24 17.39
CA THR A 296 -0.85 -44.36 18.19
C THR A 296 0.21 -45.34 18.69
N THR A 297 1.40 -45.31 18.11
CA THR A 297 2.51 -46.20 18.47
C THR A 297 3.81 -45.43 18.64
N GLY A 298 4.64 -45.85 19.60
CA GLY A 298 5.99 -45.32 19.81
C GLY A 298 7.01 -45.86 18.80
N PRO A 299 8.28 -45.40 18.87
CA PRO A 299 9.34 -45.73 17.92
C PRO A 299 9.71 -47.22 17.86
N ASP A 300 9.41 -47.98 18.91
CA ASP A 300 9.62 -49.43 18.96
C ASP A 300 8.42 -50.23 18.38
N GLY A 301 7.39 -49.52 17.92
CA GLY A 301 6.16 -50.10 17.38
C GLY A 301 5.12 -50.48 18.43
N THR A 302 5.38 -50.25 19.73
CA THR A 302 4.41 -50.52 20.80
C THR A 302 3.31 -49.45 20.82
N PRO A 303 2.05 -49.80 21.16
CA PRO A 303 1.00 -48.81 21.40
C PRO A 303 1.37 -47.85 22.53
N LEU A 304 1.11 -46.56 22.34
CA LEU A 304 1.30 -45.57 23.41
C LEU A 304 0.19 -45.67 24.44
N GLU A 305 0.53 -45.52 25.72
CA GLU A 305 -0.43 -45.45 26.82
C GLU A 305 -1.37 -44.25 26.65
N GLU A 306 -0.79 -43.11 26.26
CA GLU A 306 -1.51 -41.91 25.87
C GLU A 306 -1.16 -41.59 24.41
N GLU A 307 -2.08 -41.82 23.48
CA GLU A 307 -1.76 -41.60 22.07
C GLU A 307 -1.33 -40.14 21.82
N GLY A 308 -0.25 -39.99 21.05
CA GLY A 308 0.39 -38.74 20.71
C GLY A 308 1.21 -38.14 21.85
N ILE A 309 1.45 -38.83 22.96
CA ILE A 309 2.16 -38.26 24.12
C ILE A 309 3.34 -39.14 24.52
N ASN A 310 4.47 -38.49 24.73
CA ASN A 310 5.67 -39.07 25.32
C ASN A 310 6.10 -38.21 26.52
N ARG A 311 5.94 -38.73 27.73
CA ARG A 311 6.32 -38.01 28.96
C ARG A 311 7.80 -38.24 29.28
N ILE A 312 8.54 -37.16 29.52
CA ILE A 312 9.97 -37.18 29.81
C ILE A 312 10.19 -36.55 31.18
N ASP A 313 10.68 -37.36 32.11
CA ASP A 313 11.14 -36.87 33.40
C ASP A 313 12.56 -36.31 33.25
N ALA A 314 12.72 -35.05 33.61
CA ALA A 314 13.98 -34.33 33.49
C ALA A 314 14.34 -33.67 34.83
N GLU A 315 15.62 -33.69 35.19
CA GLU A 315 16.10 -33.01 36.41
C GLU A 315 16.03 -31.47 36.29
N LYS A 316 16.12 -30.93 35.06
CA LYS A 316 16.14 -29.49 34.78
C LYS A 316 14.70 -28.94 34.75
N GLY A 317 14.44 -27.88 35.52
CA GLY A 317 13.11 -27.27 35.60
C GLY A 317 12.82 -26.12 34.63
N VAL A 318 13.83 -25.60 33.94
CA VAL A 318 13.69 -24.51 32.96
C VAL A 318 14.65 -24.75 31.80
N PHE A 319 14.17 -24.58 30.57
CA PHE A 319 14.92 -24.80 29.34
C PHE A 319 15.06 -23.49 28.57
N PRO A 320 16.20 -22.78 28.69
CA PRO A 320 16.38 -21.50 28.01
C PRO A 320 16.43 -21.67 26.48
N TYR A 321 15.83 -20.71 25.76
CA TYR A 321 15.98 -20.59 24.32
C TYR A 321 17.42 -20.19 23.96
N ARG A 322 17.94 -20.68 22.82
CA ARG A 322 19.34 -20.49 22.36
C ARG A 322 20.40 -21.02 23.34
N ASP A 323 20.07 -22.07 24.10
CA ASP A 323 21.00 -22.80 24.96
C ASP A 323 21.42 -24.13 24.32
N GLU A 324 22.73 -24.35 24.18
CA GLU A 324 23.28 -25.56 23.55
C GLU A 324 22.84 -26.84 24.26
N LYS A 325 22.77 -26.82 25.60
CA LYS A 325 22.33 -27.98 26.39
C LYS A 325 20.86 -28.30 26.16
N THR A 326 20.01 -27.27 26.04
CA THR A 326 18.61 -27.46 25.66
C THR A 326 18.51 -28.09 24.27
N TYR A 327 19.27 -27.60 23.28
CA TYR A 327 19.23 -28.15 21.92
C TYR A 327 19.76 -29.59 21.82
N ALA A 328 20.83 -29.92 22.57
CA ALA A 328 21.31 -31.30 22.68
C ALA A 328 20.24 -32.22 23.27
N PHE A 329 19.57 -31.79 24.35
CA PHE A 329 18.47 -32.54 24.94
C PHE A 329 17.31 -32.78 23.95
N LEU A 330 16.88 -31.76 23.19
CA LEU A 330 15.84 -31.92 22.16
C LEU A 330 16.23 -32.97 21.12
N PHE A 331 17.47 -32.90 20.61
CA PHE A 331 17.97 -33.84 19.62
C PHE A 331 18.08 -35.28 20.15
N GLU A 332 18.50 -35.44 21.41
CA GLU A 332 18.58 -36.75 22.04
C GLU A 332 17.20 -37.40 22.20
N GLN A 333 16.20 -36.60 22.58
CA GLN A 333 14.85 -37.05 22.93
C GLN A 333 13.88 -37.14 21.74
N MET A 334 14.17 -36.48 20.62
CA MET A 334 13.27 -36.52 19.46
C MET A 334 13.11 -37.94 18.91
N TRP A 335 11.91 -38.24 18.42
CA TRP A 335 11.64 -39.43 17.63
C TRP A 335 12.02 -39.20 16.17
N ASN A 336 12.05 -40.28 15.38
CA ASN A 336 12.46 -40.21 13.98
C ASN A 336 11.57 -39.19 13.22
N PRO A 337 12.12 -38.07 12.72
CA PRO A 337 11.31 -37.04 12.08
C PRO A 337 10.59 -37.54 10.83
N ARG A 338 11.09 -38.61 10.18
CA ARG A 338 10.43 -39.26 9.05
C ARG A 338 9.15 -40.02 9.42
N GLU A 339 8.91 -40.23 10.71
CA GLU A 339 7.77 -40.99 11.24
C GLU A 339 6.89 -40.15 12.15
N TYR A 340 7.42 -39.06 12.75
CA TYR A 340 6.71 -38.23 13.71
C TYR A 340 7.06 -36.76 13.56
N VAL A 341 6.06 -35.89 13.68
CA VAL A 341 6.26 -34.47 13.97
C VAL A 341 6.50 -34.33 15.47
N ASN A 342 7.74 -33.97 15.83
CA ASN A 342 8.18 -33.80 17.21
C ASN A 342 7.76 -32.43 17.75
N ILE A 343 6.86 -32.41 18.73
CA ILE A 343 6.41 -31.19 19.41
C ILE A 343 6.81 -31.27 20.88
N PHE A 344 7.71 -30.41 21.34
CA PHE A 344 8.08 -30.40 22.75
C PHE A 344 7.22 -29.40 23.53
N VAL A 345 6.70 -29.85 24.67
CA VAL A 345 5.98 -29.03 25.63
C VAL A 345 6.80 -28.98 26.91
N MET A 346 7.34 -27.80 27.23
CA MET A 346 8.25 -27.68 28.37
C MET A 346 8.23 -26.26 28.96
N ASN A 347 8.79 -26.11 30.17
CA ASN A 347 9.00 -24.81 30.80
C ASN A 347 10.17 -24.08 30.15
N ILE A 348 9.92 -23.18 29.20
CA ILE A 348 10.97 -22.43 28.50
C ILE A 348 11.14 -21.02 29.04
N SER A 349 12.34 -20.45 28.87
CA SER A 349 12.59 -19.04 29.14
C SER A 349 13.16 -18.32 27.92
N GLY A 350 12.86 -17.03 27.79
CA GLY A 350 13.30 -16.18 26.68
C GLY A 350 12.44 -16.25 25.41
N ALA A 351 11.40 -17.08 25.36
CA ALA A 351 10.46 -17.17 24.24
C ALA A 351 9.09 -17.72 24.67
N GLY A 352 8.07 -17.60 23.79
CA GLY A 352 6.79 -18.31 23.94
C GLY A 352 6.76 -19.69 23.26
N GLY A 353 7.63 -19.87 22.27
CA GLY A 353 7.86 -21.07 21.48
C GLY A 353 9.08 -20.82 20.58
N TYR A 354 9.56 -21.86 19.91
CA TYR A 354 10.53 -21.75 18.82
C TYR A 354 10.52 -23.02 17.97
N ALA A 355 10.78 -22.88 16.67
CA ALA A 355 10.88 -23.98 15.73
C ALA A 355 12.24 -24.02 15.04
N PHE A 356 12.56 -25.21 14.53
CA PHE A 356 13.67 -25.39 13.61
C PHE A 356 13.10 -25.46 12.20
N TYR A 357 13.72 -24.71 11.29
CA TYR A 357 13.39 -24.76 9.88
C TYR A 357 13.56 -26.17 9.30
N PRO A 358 12.97 -26.46 8.13
CA PRO A 358 13.27 -27.68 7.39
C PRO A 358 14.79 -27.88 7.21
N PRO A 359 15.35 -29.09 7.41
CA PRO A 359 16.77 -29.34 7.17
C PRO A 359 17.19 -28.95 5.75
N GLY A 360 18.33 -28.27 5.63
CA GLY A 360 18.81 -27.73 4.34
C GLY A 360 18.13 -26.43 3.90
N TYR A 361 17.27 -25.83 4.72
CA TYR A 361 16.67 -24.52 4.46
C TYR A 361 17.72 -23.39 4.35
N ASP A 362 18.79 -23.47 5.15
CA ASP A 362 20.00 -22.67 4.99
C ASP A 362 21.23 -23.45 5.47
N SER A 363 22.43 -22.87 5.29
CA SER A 363 23.70 -23.49 5.68
C SER A 363 23.87 -23.67 7.19
N SER A 364 23.04 -23.00 8.01
CA SER A 364 23.08 -23.09 9.47
C SER A 364 22.20 -24.19 10.06
N ASN A 365 21.42 -24.89 9.23
CA ASN A 365 20.54 -25.97 9.66
C ASN A 365 20.96 -27.34 9.06
N PRO A 366 22.03 -27.97 9.59
CA PRO A 366 22.54 -29.24 9.07
C PRO A 366 21.54 -30.38 9.35
N LEU A 367 21.62 -31.44 8.56
CA LEU A 367 20.81 -32.67 8.71
C LEU A 367 20.97 -33.36 10.08
N THR A 368 21.96 -32.96 10.87
CA THR A 368 22.28 -33.50 12.20
C THR A 368 21.64 -32.72 13.36
N SER A 369 20.80 -31.73 13.07
CA SER A 369 20.11 -30.93 14.09
C SER A 369 18.74 -31.50 14.46
N PHE A 370 18.20 -31.06 15.59
CA PHE A 370 16.81 -31.34 15.97
C PHE A 370 15.86 -30.80 14.90
N TYR A 371 14.85 -31.61 14.52
CA TYR A 371 13.78 -31.16 13.62
C TYR A 371 12.41 -31.38 14.28
N GLY A 372 11.74 -30.26 14.52
CA GLY A 372 10.51 -30.13 15.27
C GLY A 372 10.38 -28.72 15.83
N PHE A 373 9.47 -28.55 16.77
CA PHE A 373 9.28 -27.25 17.43
C PHE A 373 8.91 -27.41 18.90
N VAL A 374 9.08 -26.33 19.64
CA VAL A 374 8.90 -26.24 21.08
C VAL A 374 7.83 -25.19 21.36
N ILE A 375 6.89 -25.54 22.23
CA ILE A 375 5.91 -24.61 22.79
C ILE A 375 6.03 -24.57 24.31
N ASP A 376 5.81 -23.39 24.88
CA ASP A 376 5.84 -23.24 26.33
C ASP A 376 4.69 -23.99 27.02
N LYS A 377 4.93 -24.39 28.27
CA LYS A 377 3.97 -25.03 29.19
C LYS A 377 2.60 -24.34 29.33
N ARG A 378 2.48 -23.07 28.93
CA ARG A 378 1.21 -22.32 28.88
C ARG A 378 0.24 -22.76 27.77
N LEU A 379 0.66 -23.62 26.83
CA LEU A 379 -0.17 -24.20 25.76
C LEU A 379 -0.97 -23.16 24.95
N SER A 380 -0.27 -22.34 24.15
CA SER A 380 -0.94 -21.36 23.30
C SER A 380 -1.14 -21.86 21.88
N THR A 381 -2.40 -21.97 21.43
CA THR A 381 -2.77 -22.30 20.04
C THR A 381 -2.17 -21.30 19.04
N LYS A 382 -2.13 -20.01 19.38
CA LYS A 382 -1.50 -18.98 18.52
C LYS A 382 0.00 -19.18 18.38
N THR A 383 0.69 -19.56 19.46
CA THR A 383 2.12 -19.90 19.37
C THR A 383 2.31 -21.17 18.57
N MET A 384 1.50 -22.22 18.80
CA MET A 384 1.59 -23.46 18.04
C MET A 384 1.46 -23.21 16.53
N LEU A 385 0.46 -22.43 16.09
CA LEU A 385 0.26 -22.06 14.68
C LEU A 385 1.44 -21.27 14.10
N HIS A 386 2.03 -20.37 14.88
CA HIS A 386 3.23 -19.62 14.50
C HIS A 386 4.45 -20.54 14.32
N GLU A 387 4.72 -21.41 15.29
CA GLU A 387 5.85 -22.35 15.22
C GLU A 387 5.68 -23.38 14.09
N ILE A 388 4.44 -23.80 13.79
CA ILE A 388 4.13 -24.66 12.63
C ILE A 388 4.56 -23.97 11.33
N GLY A 389 4.34 -22.65 11.20
CA GLY A 389 4.77 -21.91 10.03
C GLY A 389 6.30 -21.97 9.85
N HIS A 390 7.06 -21.70 10.92
CA HIS A 390 8.52 -21.83 10.89
C HIS A 390 9.00 -23.26 10.60
N PHE A 391 8.40 -24.25 11.26
CA PHE A 391 8.67 -25.68 11.03
C PHE A 391 8.49 -26.08 9.56
N LEU A 392 7.55 -25.42 8.87
CA LEU A 392 7.23 -25.64 7.45
C LEU A 392 7.87 -24.60 6.51
N GLY A 393 8.83 -23.82 7.00
CA GLY A 393 9.69 -22.98 6.17
C GLY A 393 9.23 -21.54 5.95
N LEU A 394 8.30 -21.03 6.76
CA LEU A 394 7.90 -19.61 6.74
C LEU A 394 8.77 -18.78 7.67
N ARG A 395 9.12 -17.56 7.26
CA ARG A 395 9.77 -16.57 8.12
C ARG A 395 8.73 -15.67 8.76
N HIS A 396 9.15 -14.82 9.68
CA HIS A 396 8.30 -13.72 10.14
C HIS A 396 7.99 -12.77 8.98
N THR A 397 6.78 -12.20 8.96
CA THR A 397 6.38 -11.16 7.98
C THR A 397 7.11 -9.82 8.18
N PHE A 398 7.95 -9.73 9.21
CA PHE A 398 8.68 -8.52 9.59
C PHE A 398 10.16 -8.82 9.75
N VAL A 399 10.97 -7.76 9.65
CA VAL A 399 12.39 -7.80 9.98
C VAL A 399 12.63 -7.26 11.38
N ASN A 400 13.54 -7.90 12.11
CA ASN A 400 13.95 -7.48 13.45
C ASN A 400 14.99 -6.35 13.43
N ASP A 401 15.65 -6.14 12.29
CA ASP A 401 16.71 -5.15 12.15
C ASP A 401 16.09 -3.80 11.77
N THR A 402 16.28 -2.82 12.65
CA THR A 402 15.70 -1.49 12.55
C THR A 402 16.55 -0.68 11.57
N ASP A 403 16.18 -0.68 10.29
CA ASP A 403 16.49 0.34 9.26
C ASP A 403 16.43 -0.22 7.82
N LEU A 404 16.28 -1.54 7.64
CA LEU A 404 16.41 -2.13 6.31
C LEU A 404 15.13 -2.07 5.48
N CYS A 405 13.94 -2.06 6.10
CA CYS A 405 12.66 -2.10 5.37
C CYS A 405 12.68 -3.08 4.18
N GLU A 406 13.25 -4.25 4.43
CA GLU A 406 13.36 -5.33 3.47
C GLU A 406 12.22 -6.32 3.66
N ASP A 407 11.80 -6.95 2.56
CA ASP A 407 10.87 -8.07 2.58
C ASP A 407 11.50 -9.27 3.31
N GLY A 408 11.11 -9.42 4.59
CA GLY A 408 11.70 -10.37 5.53
C GLY A 408 11.34 -11.83 5.26
N ASP A 409 10.13 -12.09 4.75
CA ASP A 409 9.67 -13.44 4.40
C ASP A 409 9.74 -13.77 2.91
N ARG A 410 9.96 -12.76 2.06
CA ARG A 410 10.13 -12.90 0.60
C ARG A 410 8.86 -13.42 -0.06
N LEU A 411 7.71 -13.11 0.52
CA LEU A 411 6.40 -13.52 0.05
C LEU A 411 5.63 -12.25 -0.35
N PRO A 412 5.41 -12.02 -1.66
CA PRO A 412 4.88 -10.73 -2.11
C PRO A 412 3.48 -10.39 -1.60
N ASP A 413 2.68 -11.37 -1.18
CA ASP A 413 1.31 -11.18 -0.71
C ASP A 413 1.17 -10.94 0.81
N THR A 414 2.30 -10.77 1.49
CA THR A 414 2.38 -10.31 2.88
C THR A 414 2.92 -8.89 2.95
N GLU A 415 2.29 -8.07 3.79
CA GLU A 415 2.79 -6.72 4.08
C GLU A 415 4.11 -6.80 4.85
N PHE A 416 5.15 -6.14 4.33
CA PHE A 416 6.47 -6.09 4.95
C PHE A 416 6.63 -4.82 5.80
N TYR A 417 7.25 -4.97 6.98
CA TYR A 417 7.43 -3.88 7.91
C TYR A 417 8.55 -4.19 8.93
N ASN A 418 9.02 -3.17 9.66
CA ASN A 418 10.02 -3.33 10.71
C ASN A 418 9.37 -3.56 12.08
N GLN A 419 9.96 -4.40 12.92
CA GLN A 419 9.34 -4.74 14.22
C GLN A 419 9.10 -3.53 15.14
N ASP A 420 9.93 -2.48 15.04
CA ASP A 420 9.88 -1.21 15.79
C ASP A 420 8.80 -0.21 15.31
N ARG A 421 7.89 -0.67 14.44
CA ARG A 421 6.76 0.09 13.88
C ARG A 421 5.95 0.93 14.87
N LYS A 422 5.27 1.94 14.32
CA LYS A 422 4.19 2.65 15.01
C LYS A 422 2.96 1.74 15.11
N ILE A 423 2.40 1.67 16.32
CA ILE A 423 1.16 0.97 16.62
C ILE A 423 0.06 2.02 16.74
N PHE A 424 -0.99 1.90 15.95
CA PHE A 424 -2.15 2.79 16.01
C PHE A 424 -3.22 2.27 16.97
N ASP A 425 -3.56 0.99 16.84
CA ASP A 425 -4.57 0.30 17.65
C ASP A 425 -4.22 -1.20 17.77
N GLU A 426 -5.02 -1.96 18.52
CA GLU A 426 -4.95 -3.41 18.53
C GLU A 426 -5.12 -3.95 17.10
N GLN A 427 -4.15 -4.70 16.60
CA GLN A 427 -4.10 -5.26 15.24
C GLN A 427 -3.86 -4.26 14.09
N MET A 428 -3.69 -2.95 14.33
CA MET A 428 -3.31 -1.97 13.28
C MET A 428 -1.89 -1.46 13.45
N ILE A 429 -1.07 -1.68 12.43
CA ILE A 429 0.37 -1.39 12.44
C ILE A 429 0.78 -0.66 11.17
N GLN A 430 1.87 0.10 11.25
CA GLN A 430 2.43 0.82 10.11
C GLN A 430 3.38 -0.09 9.30
N ASN A 431 3.24 -0.11 7.97
CA ASN A 431 4.17 -0.75 7.06
C ASN A 431 5.41 0.13 6.80
N CYS A 432 6.34 -0.37 5.98
CA CYS A 432 7.53 0.36 5.60
C CYS A 432 7.30 1.56 4.67
N GLU A 433 6.13 1.66 4.04
CA GLU A 433 5.72 2.78 3.20
C GLU A 433 5.05 3.90 4.02
N GLY A 434 4.86 3.68 5.34
CA GLY A 434 4.27 4.63 6.25
C GLY A 434 2.74 4.53 6.33
N GLU A 435 2.15 3.48 5.79
CA GLU A 435 0.71 3.27 5.71
C GLU A 435 0.24 2.29 6.78
N PHE A 436 -0.98 2.48 7.28
CA PHE A 436 -1.54 1.61 8.30
C PHE A 436 -2.33 0.47 7.65
N PHE A 437 -2.05 -0.75 8.10
CA PHE A 437 -2.80 -1.93 7.70
C PHE A 437 -3.15 -2.78 8.91
N TYR A 438 -4.09 -3.71 8.72
CA TYR A 438 -4.47 -4.63 9.80
C TYR A 438 -3.68 -5.93 9.74
N ALA A 439 -2.86 -6.14 10.76
CA ALA A 439 -2.04 -7.33 10.92
C ALA A 439 -2.90 -8.52 11.37
N SER A 440 -2.95 -9.54 10.52
CA SER A 440 -3.74 -10.77 10.76
C SER A 440 -2.94 -12.06 10.58
N ASN A 441 -1.69 -11.97 10.11
CA ASN A 441 -0.88 -13.12 9.75
C ASN A 441 -0.45 -13.95 10.97
N PHE A 442 -0.47 -15.30 10.86
CA PHE A 442 0.05 -16.18 11.92
C PHE A 442 1.53 -15.99 12.19
N MET A 443 2.32 -15.58 11.19
CA MET A 443 3.76 -15.33 11.30
C MET A 443 4.13 -13.96 11.88
N ASP A 444 3.13 -13.24 12.40
CA ASP A 444 3.31 -11.96 13.09
C ASP A 444 3.39 -12.15 14.62
N TYR A 445 3.89 -11.14 15.32
CA TYR A 445 3.80 -10.98 16.77
C TYR A 445 2.65 -10.04 17.17
N ARG A 446 2.45 -9.84 18.47
CA ARG A 446 1.52 -8.79 18.91
C ARG A 446 2.07 -7.40 18.52
N PRO A 447 1.22 -6.45 18.12
CA PRO A 447 -0.25 -6.51 18.03
C PRO A 447 -0.76 -6.96 16.65
N SER A 448 -1.06 -8.26 16.50
CA SER A 448 -1.67 -8.87 15.32
C SER A 448 -2.77 -9.85 15.75
N ALA A 449 -3.79 -10.00 14.91
CA ALA A 449 -4.87 -10.96 15.13
C ALA A 449 -4.34 -12.41 15.16
N ARG A 450 -3.31 -12.70 14.35
CA ARG A 450 -2.68 -14.02 14.17
C ARG A 450 -3.73 -15.12 13.93
N ASN A 451 -4.38 -15.05 12.76
CA ASN A 451 -5.54 -15.87 12.41
C ASN A 451 -5.56 -16.42 10.96
N SER A 452 -4.55 -16.13 10.13
CA SER A 452 -4.52 -16.61 8.74
C SER A 452 -3.10 -16.74 8.17
N PHE A 453 -2.95 -17.63 7.19
CA PHE A 453 -1.84 -17.66 6.22
C PHE A 453 -2.32 -17.11 4.88
N THR A 454 -1.42 -16.51 4.10
CA THR A 454 -1.69 -16.04 2.74
C THR A 454 -1.52 -17.15 1.69
N LEU A 455 -1.87 -16.88 0.43
CA LEU A 455 -1.70 -17.84 -0.67
C LEU A 455 -0.23 -18.24 -0.83
N ASP A 456 0.71 -17.30 -0.81
CA ASP A 456 2.13 -17.63 -0.99
C ASP A 456 2.69 -18.42 0.20
N GLN A 457 2.24 -18.11 1.41
CA GLN A 457 2.56 -18.89 2.60
C GLN A 457 2.02 -20.32 2.49
N VAL A 458 0.77 -20.50 2.01
CA VAL A 458 0.19 -21.82 1.76
C VAL A 458 0.97 -22.58 0.69
N ASN A 459 1.34 -21.93 -0.41
CA ASN A 459 2.16 -22.54 -1.45
C ASN A 459 3.52 -23.00 -0.90
N LYS A 460 4.17 -22.16 -0.09
CA LYS A 460 5.44 -22.49 0.56
C LYS A 460 5.29 -23.67 1.52
N ILE A 461 4.27 -23.65 2.39
CA ILE A 461 3.97 -24.74 3.33
C ILE A 461 3.75 -26.06 2.57
N ARG A 462 2.88 -26.08 1.55
CA ARG A 462 2.57 -27.29 0.79
C ARG A 462 3.77 -27.78 0.00
N GLY A 463 4.54 -26.87 -0.60
CA GLY A 463 5.80 -27.20 -1.26
C GLY A 463 6.80 -27.86 -0.29
N THR A 464 6.92 -27.35 0.94
CA THR A 464 7.73 -27.97 1.98
C THR A 464 7.23 -29.37 2.33
N ILE A 465 5.92 -29.55 2.55
CA ILE A 465 5.34 -30.87 2.86
C ILE A 465 5.62 -31.88 1.75
N GLN A 466 5.44 -31.48 0.48
CA GLN A 466 5.63 -32.36 -0.68
C GLN A 466 7.10 -32.72 -0.93
N GLN A 467 8.03 -31.81 -0.65
CA GLN A 467 9.45 -31.97 -0.96
C GLN A 467 10.29 -32.47 0.23
N ALA A 468 9.74 -32.43 1.44
CA ALA A 468 10.46 -32.80 2.65
C ALA A 468 10.67 -34.31 2.73
N ASN A 469 11.91 -34.74 2.47
CA ASN A 469 12.36 -36.13 2.69
C ASN A 469 12.29 -36.58 4.16
N PHE A 470 12.02 -35.67 5.09
CA PHE A 470 12.05 -35.86 6.53
C PHE A 470 10.69 -35.61 7.20
N LEU A 471 9.60 -35.37 6.46
CA LEU A 471 8.26 -35.27 7.03
C LEU A 471 7.47 -36.58 6.87
N PRO A 472 6.67 -36.99 7.88
CA PRO A 472 5.87 -38.21 7.84
C PRO A 472 4.52 -37.94 7.16
N VAL A 473 4.52 -37.71 5.85
CA VAL A 473 3.30 -37.38 5.12
C VAL A 473 2.56 -38.65 4.73
N GLU A 474 1.32 -38.81 5.20
CA GLU A 474 0.45 -39.94 4.84
C GLU A 474 -0.75 -39.49 3.98
N SER A 475 -1.20 -40.36 3.08
CA SER A 475 -2.37 -40.14 2.20
C SER A 475 -3.71 -40.33 2.93
N SER A 476 -3.67 -40.88 4.15
CA SER A 476 -4.83 -41.09 5.03
C SER A 476 -4.31 -41.28 6.45
N PRO A 477 -5.02 -40.81 7.49
CA PRO A 477 -4.62 -41.02 8.88
C PRO A 477 -4.63 -42.51 9.31
N VAL A 478 -5.08 -43.41 8.43
CA VAL A 478 -5.14 -44.88 8.64
C VAL A 478 -4.08 -45.62 7.79
N ALA A 479 -3.44 -44.96 6.81
CA ALA A 479 -2.59 -45.61 5.82
C ALA A 479 -1.10 -45.52 6.19
N ARG A 480 -0.61 -46.50 6.94
CA ARG A 480 0.83 -46.65 7.23
C ARG A 480 1.58 -47.17 6.00
N ILE A 481 2.47 -46.37 5.43
CA ILE A 481 3.64 -46.93 4.74
C ILE A 481 4.61 -47.36 5.84
N LYS A 482 5.19 -48.56 5.78
CA LYS A 482 6.31 -48.97 6.64
C LYS A 482 7.63 -48.61 5.94
N PRO A 483 8.19 -47.40 6.05
CA PRO A 483 9.58 -47.18 5.70
C PRO A 483 10.46 -47.97 6.68
N ARG A 484 11.66 -48.37 6.23
CA ARG A 484 12.60 -49.14 7.05
C ARG A 484 12.95 -48.32 8.30
N PRO A 485 12.94 -48.91 9.52
CA PRO A 485 13.24 -48.19 10.75
C PRO A 485 14.63 -47.57 10.67
N TRP A 486 14.69 -46.28 11.00
CA TRP A 486 15.96 -45.59 11.14
C TRP A 486 16.67 -46.13 12.39
N LYS A 487 17.76 -46.90 12.22
CA LYS A 487 18.61 -47.27 13.33
C LYS A 487 19.49 -46.07 13.68
N LYS A 488 19.32 -45.48 14.87
CA LYS A 488 20.31 -44.56 15.47
C LYS A 488 21.69 -45.22 15.38
N GLY A 489 22.55 -44.72 14.51
CA GLY A 489 23.94 -45.17 14.43
C GLY A 489 24.68 -44.78 15.71
N LYS A 490 25.66 -45.61 16.14
CA LYS A 490 26.66 -45.11 17.09
C LYS A 490 27.48 -44.06 16.37
N PHE A 491 27.67 -42.89 16.99
CA PHE A 491 28.59 -41.89 16.49
C PHE A 491 29.97 -42.53 16.32
N ASP A 492 30.44 -42.59 15.07
CA ASP A 492 31.78 -43.07 14.74
C ASP A 492 32.66 -41.84 14.49
N PRO A 493 33.54 -41.47 15.45
CA PRO A 493 34.41 -40.31 15.32
C PRO A 493 35.46 -40.46 14.19
N THR A 494 35.56 -41.64 13.57
CA THR A 494 36.49 -41.89 12.46
C THR A 494 35.91 -41.56 11.09
N VAL A 495 34.58 -41.39 10.98
CA VAL A 495 33.92 -41.01 9.74
C VAL A 495 34.03 -39.50 9.57
N LYS A 496 34.87 -39.07 8.62
CA LYS A 496 35.00 -37.65 8.28
C LYS A 496 33.76 -37.18 7.51
N PRO A 497 33.21 -35.98 7.81
CA PRO A 497 32.13 -35.43 7.03
C PRO A 497 32.55 -35.28 5.56
N ILE A 498 31.63 -35.57 4.65
CA ILE A 498 31.81 -35.34 3.22
C ILE A 498 31.94 -33.82 3.05
N LYS A 499 33.04 -33.39 2.43
CA LYS A 499 33.28 -31.98 2.10
C LYS A 499 32.32 -31.47 1.04
#